data_AF-A0A1Y3U3K2-F1
#
_entry.id   AF-A0A1Y3U3K2-F1
#
_cell.length_a   1.000
_cell.length_b   1.000
_cell.length_c   1.000
_cell.angle_alpha   90.00
_cell.angle_beta   90.00
_cell.angle_gamma   90.00
#
_symmetry.space_group_name_H-M   'P 1'
#
loop_
_entity.id
_entity.type
_entity.pdbx_description
1 polymer ?
#
loop_
_entity_poly.entity_id
_entity_poly.type
_entity_poly.pdbx_seq_one_letter_code
_entity_poly.pdbx_strand_id
1 'polypeptide(L)'
;MGGRSGFLASGGFGTPARWHSTGLLYGVKVLERNDPESRTGLPGFCNTPGIAYIAVNMEGKFHQFRQYGRDRRPLFDIDYGEDTPLTGRGKRELHIHEYDSNGVRQPGRWLTDSEMRRYGKFFKGVDLSMKGATYDEFAAMVRESWEIEYTYGGHEYFYQRSGHDGLFEIYVLRDNDIVYHRTSDDMDEMSAEVLSLRIYDGKTVEEAEQGIRVQFEA
;
A
#
# COMPACT_ATOMS: atom_id res chain seq x y z
N MET A 1 -1.11 29.87 6.05
CA MET A 1 -0.20 29.84 7.23
C MET A 1 -0.72 28.80 8.22
N GLY A 2 -0.12 27.61 8.26
CA GLY A 2 -0.57 26.47 9.07
C GLY A 2 -0.03 26.55 10.50
N GLY A 3 -0.93 26.53 11.49
CA GLY A 3 -0.58 26.64 12.90
C GLY A 3 0.34 25.51 13.35
N ARG A 4 1.53 25.89 13.84
CA ARG A 4 2.45 24.98 14.53
C ARG A 4 1.73 24.41 15.75
N SER A 5 1.50 23.10 15.77
CA SER A 5 1.09 22.40 16.98
C SER A 5 2.23 22.51 18.00
N GLY A 6 2.13 23.48 18.90
CA GLY A 6 3.05 23.63 20.02
C GLY A 6 2.90 22.42 20.96
N PHE A 7 4.02 21.77 21.23
CA PHE A 7 4.11 20.76 22.28
C PHE A 7 3.92 21.47 23.62
N LEU A 8 2.90 21.10 24.41
CA LEU A 8 2.80 21.62 25.78
C LEU A 8 3.98 21.07 26.59
N ALA A 9 4.48 21.86 27.54
CA ALA A 9 5.51 21.43 28.49
C ALA A 9 5.10 20.16 29.27
N SER A 10 3.81 19.84 29.34
CA SER A 10 3.23 18.65 29.95
C SER A 10 3.12 17.43 29.04
N GLY A 11 3.61 17.47 27.80
CA GLY A 11 3.59 16.31 26.89
C GLY A 11 2.27 16.07 26.15
N GLY A 12 1.38 17.07 26.08
CA GLY A 12 0.11 17.02 25.34
C GLY A 12 -0.01 18.10 24.25
N PHE A 13 -0.99 17.96 23.36
CA PHE A 13 -1.33 19.00 22.36
C PHE A 13 -2.29 20.04 22.98
N GLY A 14 -1.95 21.33 22.92
CA GLY A 14 -2.73 22.44 23.49
C GLY A 14 -3.91 22.93 22.65
N THR A 15 -4.54 22.07 21.84
CA THR A 15 -5.72 22.41 21.04
C THR A 15 -6.74 21.27 21.15
N PRO A 16 -8.06 21.51 20.95
CA PRO A 16 -9.04 20.43 20.86
C PRO A 16 -8.48 19.40 19.89
N ALA A 17 -8.44 18.13 20.32
CA ALA A 17 -7.83 17.08 19.52
C ALA A 17 -8.47 17.14 18.13
N ARG A 18 -7.71 17.51 17.10
CA ARG A 18 -8.21 17.62 15.72
C ARG A 18 -8.53 16.26 15.10
N TRP A 19 -8.20 15.23 15.86
CA TRP A 19 -8.22 13.83 15.51
C TRP A 19 -8.82 13.05 16.66
N HIS A 20 -9.63 12.06 16.38
CA HIS A 20 -9.98 11.03 17.33
C HIS A 20 -9.36 9.71 16.90
N SER A 21 -8.94 8.90 17.87
CA SER A 21 -8.38 7.59 17.59
C SER A 21 -9.54 6.64 17.31
N THR A 22 -9.54 5.99 16.16
CA THR A 22 -10.58 5.02 15.78
C THR A 22 -10.16 3.58 16.03
N GLY A 23 -8.85 3.32 16.17
CA GLY A 23 -8.35 2.00 16.53
C GLY A 23 -6.89 1.81 16.17
N LEU A 24 -6.52 0.55 16.00
CA LEU A 24 -5.22 0.12 15.51
C LEU A 24 -5.42 -0.66 14.21
N LEU A 25 -4.57 -0.41 13.21
CA LEU A 25 -4.46 -1.18 11.97
C LEU A 25 -3.05 -1.74 11.89
N TYR A 26 -2.90 -3.07 11.94
CA TYR A 26 -1.61 -3.78 12.05
C TYR A 26 -0.66 -3.18 13.11
N GLY A 27 -1.20 -2.80 14.29
CA GLY A 27 -0.43 -2.20 15.39
C GLY A 27 -0.12 -0.71 15.23
N VAL A 28 -0.56 -0.07 14.14
CA VAL A 28 -0.40 1.37 13.89
C VAL A 28 -1.68 2.10 14.27
N LYS A 29 -1.56 3.21 14.99
CA LYS A 29 -2.72 3.97 15.47
C LYS A 29 -3.41 4.71 14.33
N VAL A 30 -4.70 4.48 14.18
CA VAL A 30 -5.56 5.13 13.18
C VAL A 30 -6.22 6.35 13.80
N LEU A 31 -6.09 7.47 13.10
CA LEU A 31 -6.61 8.77 13.45
C LEU A 31 -7.60 9.21 12.39
N GLU A 32 -8.84 9.48 12.80
CA GLU A 32 -9.86 10.08 11.92
C GLU A 32 -10.00 11.57 12.27
N ARG A 33 -10.23 12.40 11.24
CA ARG A 33 -10.42 13.84 11.43
C ARG A 33 -11.74 14.09 12.16
N ASN A 34 -11.72 15.05 13.08
CA ASN A 34 -12.95 15.53 13.71
C ASN A 34 -13.72 16.51 12.82
N ASP A 35 -13.07 17.06 11.79
CA ASP A 35 -13.65 18.01 10.84
C ASP A 35 -13.38 17.53 9.39
N PRO A 36 -14.44 17.21 8.62
CA PRO A 36 -14.35 16.79 7.22
C PRO A 36 -13.66 17.81 6.31
N GLU A 37 -13.86 19.10 6.58
CA GLU A 37 -13.41 20.23 5.76
C GLU A 37 -11.95 20.59 6.07
N SER A 38 -11.40 20.08 7.18
CA SER A 38 -10.04 20.34 7.58
C SER A 38 -9.05 19.69 6.62
N ARG A 39 -8.27 20.52 5.90
CA ARG A 39 -7.13 20.10 5.06
C ARG A 39 -5.87 19.77 5.86
N THR A 40 -5.93 19.68 7.19
CA THR A 40 -4.72 19.49 8.00
C THR A 40 -4.23 18.04 7.95
N GLY A 41 -2.98 17.82 7.56
CA GLY A 41 -2.30 16.54 7.70
C GLY A 41 -2.10 16.10 9.16
N LEU A 42 -1.53 14.91 9.33
CA LEU A 42 -1.21 14.32 10.64
C LEU A 42 -0.41 15.29 11.53
N PRO A 43 -0.40 15.08 12.86
CA PRO A 43 0.34 15.94 13.79
C PRO A 43 1.82 16.11 13.41
N GLY A 44 2.36 17.33 13.58
CA GLY A 44 3.78 17.60 13.30
C GLY A 44 4.75 16.93 14.27
N PHE A 45 4.26 16.40 15.39
CA PHE A 45 5.03 15.62 16.37
C PHE A 45 4.15 14.47 16.87
N CYS A 46 4.76 13.38 17.33
CA CYS A 46 4.02 12.30 18.01
C CYS A 46 4.13 12.39 19.54
N ASN A 47 3.22 11.73 20.23
CA ASN A 47 3.27 11.61 21.70
C ASN A 47 4.23 10.50 22.15
N THR A 48 4.39 9.47 21.31
CA THR A 48 5.21 8.29 21.60
C THR A 48 6.38 8.20 20.62
N PRO A 49 7.64 8.24 21.08
CA PRO A 49 8.82 8.05 20.25
C PRO A 49 8.73 6.86 19.29
N GLY A 50 9.09 7.05 18.02
CA GLY A 50 9.21 5.96 17.05
C GLY A 50 7.89 5.39 16.53
N ILE A 51 6.74 5.94 16.92
CA ILE A 51 5.43 5.45 16.48
C ILE A 51 5.12 5.89 15.04
N ALA A 52 4.13 5.26 14.43
CA ALA A 52 3.50 5.73 13.20
C ALA A 52 2.01 6.01 13.43
N TYR A 53 1.44 6.88 12.60
CA TYR A 53 0.01 7.14 12.56
C TYR A 53 -0.54 6.99 11.14
N ILE A 54 -1.79 6.54 11.04
CA ILE A 54 -2.55 6.47 9.79
C ILE A 54 -3.72 7.44 9.90
N ALA A 55 -3.88 8.32 8.92
CA ALA A 55 -5.08 9.11 8.71
C ALA A 55 -5.99 8.40 7.71
N VAL A 56 -7.27 8.30 8.08
CA VAL A 56 -8.35 7.88 7.18
C VAL A 56 -9.37 9.01 7.02
N ASN A 57 -10.12 9.00 5.92
CA ASN A 57 -11.31 9.84 5.77
C ASN A 57 -12.51 9.22 6.54
N MET A 58 -13.66 9.89 6.53
CA MET A 58 -14.89 9.40 7.19
C MET A 58 -15.45 8.10 6.60
N GLU A 59 -15.04 7.73 5.38
CA GLU A 59 -15.38 6.46 4.75
C GLU A 59 -14.39 5.34 5.14
N GLY A 60 -13.42 5.62 6.02
CA GLY A 60 -12.37 4.69 6.42
C GLY A 60 -11.30 4.46 5.35
N LYS A 61 -11.30 5.25 4.27
CA LYS A 61 -10.29 5.16 3.20
C LYS A 61 -9.00 5.84 3.64
N PHE A 62 -7.89 5.22 3.28
CA PHE A 62 -6.56 5.74 3.53
C PHE A 62 -6.38 7.14 2.94
N HIS A 63 -5.77 8.02 3.72
CA HIS A 63 -5.44 9.36 3.30
C HIS A 63 -3.93 9.65 3.45
N GLN A 64 -3.34 9.27 4.59
CA GLN A 64 -1.94 9.52 4.86
C GLN A 64 -1.39 8.54 5.90
N PHE A 65 -0.14 8.10 5.74
CA PHE A 65 0.65 7.42 6.76
C PHE A 65 1.82 8.33 7.14
N ARG A 66 2.14 8.46 8.42
CA ARG A 66 3.35 9.18 8.88
C ARG A 66 4.13 8.33 9.85
N GLN A 67 5.42 8.13 9.57
CA GLN A 67 6.37 7.55 10.50
C GLN A 67 7.08 8.66 11.28
N TYR A 68 7.22 8.46 12.60
CA TYR A 68 8.00 9.36 13.44
C TYR A 68 9.29 8.71 13.92
N GLY A 69 10.31 9.52 14.15
CA GLY A 69 11.57 9.14 14.76
C GLY A 69 11.47 9.04 16.29
N ARG A 70 12.58 8.63 16.92
CA ARG A 70 12.69 8.59 18.39
C ARG A 70 12.64 9.97 19.03
N ASP A 71 13.04 10.98 18.29
CA ASP A 71 12.92 12.41 18.63
C ASP A 71 11.50 12.95 18.44
N ARG A 72 10.55 12.08 18.08
CA ARG A 72 9.12 12.37 17.88
C ARG A 72 8.84 13.27 16.67
N ARG A 73 9.81 13.45 15.77
CA ARG A 73 9.66 14.21 14.53
C ARG A 73 9.27 13.31 13.37
N PRO A 74 8.54 13.81 12.36
CA PRO A 74 8.23 13.05 11.16
C PRO A 74 9.51 12.65 10.42
N LEU A 75 9.60 11.41 9.96
CA LEU A 75 10.66 10.93 9.09
C LEU A 75 10.20 10.94 7.63
N PHE A 76 8.98 10.44 7.39
CA PHE A 76 8.34 10.48 6.08
C PHE A 76 6.82 10.40 6.20
N ASP A 77 6.17 10.87 5.13
CA ASP A 77 4.74 10.74 4.87
C ASP A 77 4.52 9.90 3.62
N ILE A 78 3.54 9.00 3.65
CA ILE A 78 2.96 8.41 2.44
C ILE A 78 1.57 8.97 2.30
N ASP A 79 1.30 9.67 1.20
CA ASP A 79 0.05 10.38 0.99
C ASP A 79 -0.71 9.80 -0.19
N TYR A 80 -2.04 9.74 -0.04
CA TYR A 80 -2.95 9.50 -1.14
C TYR A 80 -3.74 10.78 -1.45
N GLY A 81 -3.31 11.49 -2.49
CA GLY A 81 -3.86 12.82 -2.78
C GLY A 81 -3.45 13.36 -4.14
N GLU A 82 -4.11 14.45 -4.53
CA GLU A 82 -3.80 15.23 -5.73
C GLU A 82 -2.88 16.37 -5.31
N ASP A 83 -1.56 16.16 -5.22
CA ASP A 83 -0.68 17.32 -4.99
C ASP A 83 0.82 17.07 -5.17
N THR A 84 1.25 16.76 -6.39
CA THR A 84 2.68 16.93 -6.73
C THR A 84 2.88 17.26 -8.22
N PRO A 85 4.07 17.76 -8.61
CA PRO A 85 4.52 17.71 -10.01
C PRO A 85 4.49 16.32 -10.65
N LEU A 86 4.31 15.24 -9.86
CA LEU A 86 4.34 13.85 -10.32
C LEU A 86 2.99 13.38 -10.86
N THR A 87 1.90 13.61 -10.12
CA THR A 87 0.59 13.04 -10.44
C THR A 87 -0.14 13.80 -11.55
N GLY A 88 0.20 15.08 -11.75
CA GLY A 88 -0.57 15.98 -12.60
C GLY A 88 -1.91 16.38 -11.94
N ARG A 89 -2.56 17.43 -12.45
CA ARG A 89 -3.83 17.90 -11.88
C ARG A 89 -4.94 16.84 -12.06
N GLY A 90 -5.69 16.58 -10.98
CA GLY A 90 -6.88 15.72 -11.01
C GLY A 90 -6.60 14.21 -10.92
N LYS A 91 -5.35 13.79 -10.69
CA LYS A 91 -5.01 12.38 -10.43
C LYS A 91 -4.53 12.20 -9.00
N ARG A 92 -5.17 11.28 -8.29
CA ARG A 92 -4.77 10.82 -6.96
C ARG A 92 -3.91 9.59 -7.10
N GLU A 93 -2.66 9.70 -6.68
CA GLU A 93 -1.74 8.57 -6.69
C GLU A 93 -0.95 8.58 -5.37
N LEU A 94 -0.50 7.40 -4.93
CA LEU A 94 0.34 7.28 -3.75
C LEU A 94 1.72 7.86 -4.03
N HIS A 95 2.22 8.63 -3.09
CA HIS A 95 3.56 9.20 -3.16
C HIS A 95 4.13 9.38 -1.76
N ILE A 96 5.45 9.37 -1.65
CA ILE A 96 6.17 9.49 -0.39
C ILE A 96 6.94 10.81 -0.33
N HIS A 97 6.91 11.45 0.83
CA HIS A 97 7.68 12.63 1.16
C HIS A 97 8.59 12.35 2.34
N GLU A 98 9.87 12.64 2.18
CA GLU A 98 10.85 12.51 3.26
C GLU A 98 11.06 13.87 3.95
N TYR A 99 11.47 13.83 5.21
CA TYR A 99 11.86 15.02 5.96
C TYR A 99 13.39 15.08 6.07
N ASP A 100 13.97 16.24 5.78
CA ASP A 100 15.40 16.44 5.96
C ASP A 100 15.77 16.58 7.45
N SER A 101 17.07 16.71 7.73
CA SER A 101 17.60 16.89 9.09
C SER A 101 17.10 18.16 9.80
N ASN A 102 16.56 19.12 9.06
CA ASN A 102 15.95 20.34 9.60
C ASN A 102 14.43 20.18 9.82
N GLY A 103 13.85 19.03 9.48
CA GLY A 103 12.42 18.77 9.54
C GLY A 103 11.65 19.44 8.40
N VAL A 104 12.31 19.74 7.28
CA VAL A 104 11.66 20.27 6.07
C VAL A 104 11.23 19.11 5.19
N ARG A 105 9.93 19.07 4.88
CA ARG A 105 9.32 18.08 3.98
C ARG A 105 9.80 18.31 2.54
N GLN A 106 10.42 17.31 1.96
CA GLN A 106 10.95 17.32 0.61
C GLN A 106 9.84 17.13 -0.45
N PRO A 107 10.09 17.45 -1.73
CA PRO A 107 9.18 17.08 -2.81
C PRO A 107 8.86 15.59 -2.80
N GLY A 108 7.65 15.25 -3.25
CA GLY A 108 7.23 13.86 -3.29
C GLY A 108 8.04 13.07 -4.33
N ARG A 109 8.14 11.77 -4.12
CA ARG A 109 8.55 10.78 -5.13
C ARG A 109 7.55 9.62 -5.14
N TRP A 110 7.57 8.84 -6.22
CA TRP A 110 6.85 7.57 -6.24
C TRP A 110 7.40 6.63 -5.16
N LEU A 111 6.52 5.80 -4.61
CA LEU A 111 6.95 4.69 -3.76
C LEU A 111 7.74 3.71 -4.62
N THR A 112 8.78 3.14 -4.04
CA THR A 112 9.44 1.96 -4.62
C THR A 112 8.60 0.71 -4.36
N ASP A 113 8.87 -0.38 -5.05
CA ASP A 113 8.10 -1.62 -4.85
C ASP A 113 8.31 -2.21 -3.45
N SER A 114 9.50 -2.03 -2.88
CA SER A 114 9.76 -2.45 -1.50
C SER A 114 8.95 -1.64 -0.49
N GLU A 115 8.73 -0.35 -0.75
CA GLU A 115 7.84 0.49 0.04
C GLU A 115 6.37 0.10 -0.16
N MET A 116 5.95 -0.16 -1.40
CA MET A 116 4.61 -0.68 -1.69
C MET A 116 4.34 -2.00 -0.97
N ARG A 117 5.26 -2.96 -1.02
CA ARG A 117 5.14 -4.22 -0.27
C ARG A 117 5.08 -4.01 1.24
N ARG A 118 5.90 -3.10 1.76
CA ARG A 118 5.99 -2.85 3.21
C ARG A 118 4.75 -2.15 3.77
N TYR A 119 4.19 -1.20 3.02
CA TYR A 119 3.13 -0.32 3.51
C TYR A 119 1.76 -0.58 2.86
N GLY A 120 1.68 -1.42 1.82
CA GLY A 120 0.48 -1.71 1.03
C GLY A 120 -0.74 -2.07 1.87
N LYS A 121 -0.53 -2.89 2.90
CA LYS A 121 -1.55 -3.29 3.88
C LYS A 121 -2.26 -2.11 4.58
N PHE A 122 -1.70 -0.91 4.57
CA PHE A 122 -2.30 0.27 5.20
C PHE A 122 -3.18 1.08 4.24
N PHE A 123 -3.12 0.84 2.93
CA PHE A 123 -3.73 1.68 1.90
C PHE A 123 -5.17 1.28 1.57
N LYS A 124 -5.98 1.03 2.61
CA LYS A 124 -7.38 0.63 2.45
C LYS A 124 -8.19 1.62 1.61
N GLY A 125 -8.88 1.11 0.60
CA GLY A 125 -9.74 1.92 -0.27
C GLY A 125 -9.00 2.85 -1.22
N VAL A 126 -7.71 2.58 -1.47
CA VAL A 126 -6.92 3.16 -2.55
C VAL A 126 -6.97 2.21 -3.74
N ASP A 127 -7.23 2.74 -4.94
CA ASP A 127 -6.99 1.99 -6.17
C ASP A 127 -5.48 1.83 -6.34
N LEU A 128 -4.96 0.68 -5.92
CA LEU A 128 -3.55 0.31 -6.00
C LEU A 128 -3.25 -0.37 -7.32
N SER A 129 -3.69 0.21 -8.45
CA SER A 129 -3.22 -0.27 -9.74
C SER A 129 -1.74 0.09 -9.92
N MET A 130 -0.85 -0.87 -9.62
CA MET A 130 0.50 -0.81 -10.18
C MET A 130 0.36 -0.78 -11.71
N LYS A 131 0.87 0.28 -12.35
CA LYS A 131 0.93 0.33 -13.82
C LYS A 131 2.02 -0.64 -14.27
N GLY A 132 1.62 -1.86 -14.62
CA GLY A 132 2.50 -2.87 -15.19
C GLY A 132 3.51 -3.37 -14.17
N ALA A 133 3.16 -4.44 -13.44
CA ALA A 133 4.18 -5.15 -12.66
C ALA A 133 5.21 -5.70 -13.66
N THR A 134 6.50 -5.43 -13.43
CA THR A 134 7.55 -6.09 -14.22
C THR A 134 7.48 -7.61 -14.01
N TYR A 135 8.03 -8.39 -14.93
CA TYR A 135 8.11 -9.84 -14.80
C TYR A 135 8.72 -10.23 -13.45
N ASP A 136 9.83 -9.60 -13.07
CA ASP A 136 10.52 -9.88 -11.81
C ASP A 136 9.66 -9.57 -10.58
N GLU A 137 8.87 -8.50 -10.62
CA GLU A 137 7.94 -8.13 -9.56
C GLU A 137 6.80 -9.13 -9.42
N PHE A 138 6.14 -9.47 -10.54
CA PHE A 138 5.04 -10.44 -10.53
C PHE A 138 5.56 -11.82 -10.12
N ALA A 139 6.75 -12.20 -10.60
CA ALA A 139 7.41 -13.44 -10.22
C ALA A 139 7.77 -13.50 -8.74
N ALA A 140 8.17 -12.39 -8.12
CA ALA A 140 8.36 -12.33 -6.67
C ALA A 140 7.03 -12.51 -5.94
N MET A 141 5.95 -11.86 -6.40
CA MET A 141 4.62 -12.02 -5.79
C MET A 141 4.12 -13.46 -5.86
N VAL A 142 4.23 -14.12 -7.01
CA VAL A 142 3.83 -15.54 -7.19
C VAL A 142 4.59 -16.49 -6.26
N ARG A 143 5.81 -16.15 -5.84
CA ARG A 143 6.59 -16.97 -4.91
C ARG A 143 6.24 -16.69 -3.45
N GLU A 144 6.02 -15.42 -3.12
CA GLU A 144 5.94 -14.97 -1.72
C GLU A 144 4.49 -14.92 -1.21
N SER A 145 3.53 -14.54 -2.06
CA SER A 145 2.15 -14.28 -1.68
C SER A 145 1.32 -15.56 -1.58
N TRP A 146 0.34 -15.54 -0.67
CA TRP A 146 -0.70 -16.57 -0.61
C TRP A 146 -1.79 -16.32 -1.63
N GLU A 147 -2.10 -15.05 -1.90
CA GLU A 147 -3.16 -14.64 -2.80
C GLU A 147 -2.70 -13.40 -3.58
N ILE A 148 -3.09 -13.30 -4.85
CA ILE A 148 -2.83 -12.14 -5.70
C ILE A 148 -4.04 -11.92 -6.59
N GLU A 149 -4.66 -10.76 -6.45
CA GLU A 149 -5.66 -10.28 -7.40
C GLU A 149 -4.97 -9.42 -8.44
N TYR A 150 -5.29 -9.60 -9.71
CA TYR A 150 -4.70 -8.78 -10.77
C TYR A 150 -5.59 -8.76 -12.01
N THR A 151 -5.37 -7.79 -12.89
CA THR A 151 -6.11 -7.69 -14.16
C THR A 151 -5.15 -7.68 -15.34
N TYR A 152 -5.60 -8.26 -16.44
CA TYR A 152 -4.90 -8.23 -17.73
C TYR A 152 -5.92 -8.36 -18.86
N GLY A 153 -5.76 -7.58 -19.94
CA GLY A 153 -6.63 -7.70 -21.12
C GLY A 153 -8.11 -7.39 -20.87
N GLY A 154 -8.46 -6.74 -19.76
CA GLY A 154 -9.85 -6.50 -19.34
C GLY A 154 -10.48 -7.66 -18.55
N HIS A 155 -9.70 -8.67 -18.21
CA HIS A 155 -10.11 -9.81 -17.38
C HIS A 155 -9.57 -9.70 -15.97
N GLU A 156 -10.33 -10.21 -15.02
CA GLU A 156 -9.92 -10.34 -13.61
C GLU A 156 -9.28 -11.71 -13.41
N TYR A 157 -8.14 -11.71 -12.73
CA TYR A 157 -7.43 -12.90 -12.35
C TYR A 157 -7.25 -12.97 -10.84
N PHE A 158 -7.37 -14.18 -10.31
CA PHE A 158 -7.08 -14.48 -8.91
C PHE A 158 -6.11 -15.66 -8.84
N TYR A 159 -4.92 -15.39 -8.33
CA TYR A 159 -3.95 -16.41 -7.95
C TYR A 159 -4.17 -16.73 -6.48
N GLN A 160 -4.25 -18.02 -6.14
CA GLN A 160 -4.32 -18.49 -4.76
C GLN A 160 -3.41 -19.69 -4.58
N ARG A 161 -2.65 -19.67 -3.50
CA ARG A 161 -1.87 -20.79 -2.98
C ARG A 161 -2.55 -21.34 -1.73
N SER A 162 -2.62 -22.65 -1.61
CA SER A 162 -2.97 -23.34 -0.37
C SER A 162 -1.87 -24.35 -0.01
N GLY A 163 -1.82 -24.79 1.24
CA GLY A 163 -0.88 -25.82 1.67
C GLY A 163 -1.48 -26.71 2.75
N HIS A 164 -1.49 -28.02 2.52
CA HIS A 164 -1.93 -29.03 3.48
C HIS A 164 -1.04 -30.27 3.40
N ASP A 165 -0.59 -30.78 4.55
CA ASP A 165 0.21 -32.01 4.65
C ASP A 165 1.47 -32.07 3.77
N GLY A 166 2.13 -30.92 3.57
CA GLY A 166 3.36 -30.81 2.76
C GLY A 166 3.12 -30.78 1.25
N LEU A 167 1.85 -30.79 0.82
CA LEU A 167 1.44 -30.53 -0.55
C LEU A 167 0.91 -29.11 -0.66
N PHE A 168 1.28 -28.45 -1.74
CA PHE A 168 0.82 -27.13 -2.10
C PHE A 168 -0.16 -27.23 -3.27
N GLU A 169 -1.19 -26.39 -3.26
CA GLU A 169 -2.11 -26.23 -4.38
C GLU A 169 -2.01 -24.80 -4.88
N ILE A 170 -2.03 -24.63 -6.20
CA ILE A 170 -2.16 -23.32 -6.83
C ILE A 170 -3.38 -23.32 -7.72
N TYR A 171 -4.18 -22.27 -7.59
CA TYR A 171 -5.28 -21.93 -8.47
C TYR A 171 -4.96 -20.62 -9.18
N VAL A 172 -5.25 -20.58 -10.48
CA VAL A 172 -5.43 -19.32 -11.20
C VAL A 172 -6.84 -19.31 -11.77
N LEU A 173 -7.62 -18.32 -11.35
CA LEU A 173 -8.95 -18.06 -11.86
C LEU A 173 -8.88 -16.90 -12.86
N ARG A 174 -9.71 -16.96 -13.91
CA ARG A 174 -10.01 -15.86 -14.83
C ARG A 174 -11.51 -15.67 -14.83
N ASP A 175 -12.00 -14.50 -14.46
CA ASP A 175 -13.44 -14.18 -14.40
C ASP A 175 -14.27 -15.24 -13.64
N ASN A 176 -13.72 -15.77 -12.54
CA ASN A 176 -14.24 -16.88 -11.71
C ASN A 176 -14.15 -18.31 -12.30
N ASP A 177 -13.61 -18.47 -13.52
CA ASP A 177 -13.34 -19.79 -14.08
C ASP A 177 -11.90 -20.22 -13.77
N ILE A 178 -11.72 -21.46 -13.30
CA ILE A 178 -10.39 -22.03 -13.08
C ILE A 178 -9.71 -22.24 -14.43
N VAL A 179 -8.66 -21.47 -14.70
CA VAL A 179 -7.82 -21.60 -15.90
C VAL A 179 -6.55 -22.40 -15.65
N TYR A 180 -6.17 -22.56 -14.38
CA TYR A 180 -5.08 -23.43 -13.96
C TYR A 180 -5.31 -23.93 -12.54
N HIS A 181 -5.02 -25.22 -12.34
CA HIS A 181 -4.99 -25.85 -11.03
C HIS A 181 -3.94 -26.95 -11.03
N ARG A 182 -3.06 -26.93 -10.04
CA ARG A 182 -2.05 -27.98 -9.82
C ARG A 182 -1.82 -28.18 -8.34
N THR A 183 -1.40 -29.40 -7.99
CA THR A 183 -0.87 -29.76 -6.67
C THR A 183 0.57 -30.27 -6.82
N SER A 184 1.49 -29.86 -5.95
CA SER A 184 2.87 -30.36 -5.90
C SER A 184 3.46 -30.20 -4.49
N ASP A 185 4.51 -30.94 -4.17
CA ASP A 185 5.37 -30.70 -3.00
C ASP A 185 6.53 -29.72 -3.32
N ASP A 186 6.76 -29.40 -4.58
CA ASP A 186 7.76 -28.44 -5.05
C ASP A 186 7.14 -27.08 -5.41
N MET A 187 7.25 -26.12 -4.49
CA MET A 187 6.74 -24.76 -4.69
C MET A 187 7.47 -23.97 -5.78
N ASP A 188 8.78 -24.14 -5.89
CA ASP A 188 9.58 -23.37 -6.84
C ASP A 188 9.24 -23.80 -8.26
N GLU A 189 9.04 -25.10 -8.48
CA GLU A 189 8.54 -25.63 -9.75
C GLU A 189 7.17 -25.06 -10.11
N MET A 190 6.21 -25.10 -9.17
CA MET A 190 4.85 -24.61 -9.42
C MET A 190 4.82 -23.11 -9.71
N SER A 191 5.55 -22.30 -8.94
CA SER A 191 5.66 -20.86 -9.19
C SER A 191 6.30 -20.59 -10.56
N ALA A 192 7.34 -21.33 -10.96
CA ALA A 192 7.94 -21.20 -12.28
C ALA A 192 6.97 -21.59 -13.41
N GLU A 193 6.16 -22.64 -13.21
CA GLU A 193 5.15 -23.06 -14.17
C GLU A 193 4.12 -21.95 -14.39
N VAL A 194 3.54 -21.39 -13.33
CA VAL A 194 2.56 -20.29 -13.40
C VAL A 194 3.07 -19.13 -14.24
N LEU A 195 4.34 -18.75 -14.07
CA LEU A 195 4.96 -17.65 -14.81
C LEU A 195 5.12 -17.96 -16.31
N SER A 196 5.24 -19.24 -16.65
CA SER A 196 5.37 -19.74 -18.04
C SER A 196 4.04 -20.04 -18.72
N LEU A 197 2.92 -20.04 -17.98
CA LEU A 197 1.60 -20.35 -18.51
C LEU A 197 1.15 -19.31 -19.54
N ARG A 198 0.58 -19.80 -20.65
CA ARG A 198 0.02 -18.96 -21.71
C ARG A 198 -1.46 -18.63 -21.50
N ILE A 199 -1.83 -18.27 -20.28
CA ILE A 199 -3.21 -18.02 -19.87
C ILE A 199 -3.63 -16.54 -20.04
N TYR A 200 -2.70 -15.65 -20.37
CA TYR A 200 -2.92 -14.21 -20.54
C TYR A 200 -3.18 -13.85 -22.01
N ASP A 201 -4.34 -14.24 -22.53
CA ASP A 201 -4.69 -14.15 -23.95
C ASP A 201 -3.65 -14.83 -24.87
N GLY A 202 -3.20 -16.01 -24.44
CA GLY A 202 -2.18 -16.80 -25.15
C GLY A 202 -0.75 -16.36 -24.90
N LYS A 203 -0.51 -15.39 -24.00
CA LYS A 203 0.82 -14.90 -23.62
C LYS A 203 1.27 -15.42 -22.25
N THR A 204 2.58 -15.49 -22.05
CA THR A 204 3.21 -15.68 -20.72
C THR A 204 3.17 -14.40 -19.90
N VAL A 205 3.57 -14.48 -18.60
CA VAL A 205 3.72 -13.27 -17.76
C VAL A 205 4.74 -12.31 -18.36
N GLU A 206 5.89 -12.81 -18.82
CA GLU A 206 6.96 -11.99 -19.42
C GLU A 206 6.45 -11.22 -20.64
N GLU A 207 5.65 -11.87 -21.50
CA GLU A 207 5.03 -11.24 -22.68
C GLU A 207 3.87 -10.29 -22.31
N ALA A 208 3.35 -10.38 -21.09
CA ALA A 208 2.17 -9.66 -20.60
C ALA A 208 2.48 -8.54 -19.59
N GLU A 209 3.72 -8.45 -19.08
CA GLU A 209 4.11 -7.65 -17.89
C GLU A 209 3.58 -6.19 -17.92
N GLN A 210 3.68 -5.51 -19.06
CA GLN A 210 3.22 -4.11 -19.20
C GLN A 210 1.70 -3.94 -19.08
N GLY A 211 0.94 -5.02 -19.26
CA GLY A 211 -0.51 -5.05 -19.15
C GLY A 211 -1.02 -5.57 -17.80
N ILE A 212 -0.17 -6.20 -16.98
CA ILE A 212 -0.58 -6.78 -15.69
C ILE A 212 -0.71 -5.67 -14.67
N ARG A 213 -1.90 -5.58 -14.05
CA ARG A 213 -2.17 -4.64 -12.96
C ARG A 213 -2.59 -5.41 -11.73
N VAL A 214 -1.69 -5.50 -10.77
CA VAL A 214 -1.95 -6.16 -9.48
C VAL A 214 -2.85 -5.26 -8.64
N GLN A 215 -3.88 -5.83 -8.06
CA GLN A 215 -4.71 -5.25 -7.01
C GLN A 215 -4.20 -5.79 -5.68
N PHE A 216 -3.98 -4.91 -4.71
CA PHE A 216 -3.72 -5.33 -3.35
C PHE A 216 -5.00 -5.16 -2.55
N GLU A 217 -5.57 -6.27 -2.09
CA GLU A 217 -6.59 -6.19 -1.04
C GLU A 217 -5.99 -5.58 0.24
N ALA A 218 -6.82 -4.87 0.99
CA ALA A 218 -6.45 -4.12 2.18
C ALA A 218 -7.20 -4.57 3.44
#